data_AF-A0A966HYS7-F1
#
_entry.id   AF-A0A966HYS7-F1
#
_cell.length_a   1.000
_cell.length_b   1.000
_cell.length_c   1.000
_cell.angle_alpha   90.00
_cell.angle_beta   90.00
_cell.angle_gamma   90.00
#
_symmetry.space_group_name_H-M   'P 1'
#
loop_
_entity.id
_entity.type
_entity.pdbx_description
1 polymer ?
#
loop_
_entity_poly.entity_id
_entity_poly.type
_entity_poly.pdbx_seq_one_letter_code
_entity_poly.pdbx_strand_id
1 'polypeptide(L)'
;MKDFDRISFSKDVAETLGVEAAIILELYQQNKITYSGDSELFKTLVKQELPFIEHALIEACLKKLLNYKLISNSQEITNKKNYNLKAAQANNTKKLKIDSNWSPSNEALEILNMGEIPKTFISSKVKEFVLYWTERGQERNNWNTSFIDYIRREWAKEQSSTKGLPHTIDFEWSPSNDAYDILELSDISKESASKYLREFILYWKENGSAFTTWNSKFIEHVKRRHISDNQNLKDEENQKHTEPGKYGKDFSARKGDSSWASEINFE
;
A
#
# COMPACT_ATOMS: atom_id res chain seq x y z
N MET A 1 31.43 48.81 2.97
CA MET A 1 30.56 49.05 1.81
C MET A 1 29.25 48.35 2.11
N LYS A 2 28.16 49.12 2.24
CA LYS A 2 26.89 48.71 2.85
C LYS A 2 26.21 47.62 2.02
N ASP A 3 25.62 46.66 2.72
CA ASP A 3 24.83 45.56 2.18
C ASP A 3 23.80 46.08 1.16
N PHE A 4 23.87 45.57 -0.06
CA PHE A 4 22.84 45.82 -1.06
C PHE A 4 21.56 45.11 -0.62
N ASP A 5 20.47 45.87 -0.59
CA ASP A 5 19.17 45.43 -0.12
C ASP A 5 18.59 44.34 -1.04
N ARG A 6 19.01 43.09 -0.81
CA ARG A 6 18.70 41.96 -1.70
C ARG A 6 17.41 41.29 -1.24
N ILE A 7 16.38 41.44 -2.06
CA ILE A 7 15.10 40.74 -1.90
C ILE A 7 15.19 39.39 -2.62
N SER A 8 14.86 38.29 -1.94
CA SER A 8 14.85 36.96 -2.52
C SER A 8 13.55 36.23 -2.17
N PHE A 9 12.86 35.70 -3.17
CA PHE A 9 11.66 34.89 -3.02
C PHE A 9 11.71 33.68 -3.96
N SER A 10 10.89 32.66 -3.71
CA SER A 10 10.84 31.47 -4.57
C SER A 10 10.23 31.77 -5.95
N LYS A 11 10.69 31.05 -6.98
CA LYS A 11 10.13 31.08 -8.34
C LYS A 11 8.61 30.82 -8.32
N ASP A 12 8.18 29.83 -7.55
CA ASP A 12 6.77 29.42 -7.51
C ASP A 12 5.86 30.52 -6.90
N VAL A 13 6.40 31.30 -5.97
CA VAL A 13 5.68 32.43 -5.34
C VAL A 13 5.47 33.55 -6.35
N ALA A 14 6.49 33.83 -7.17
CA ALA A 14 6.41 34.83 -8.22
C ALA A 14 5.45 34.43 -9.34
N GLU A 15 5.46 33.15 -9.74
CA GLU A 15 4.53 32.61 -10.74
C GLU A 15 3.07 32.68 -10.26
N THR A 16 2.82 32.47 -8.97
CA THR A 16 1.47 32.43 -8.41
C THR A 16 0.90 33.81 -8.08
N LEU A 17 1.71 34.70 -7.48
CA LEU A 17 1.24 36.01 -6.98
C LEU A 17 1.54 37.16 -7.95
N GLY A 18 2.54 36.99 -8.82
CA GLY A 18 3.19 38.06 -9.57
C GLY A 18 4.44 38.57 -8.87
N VAL A 19 5.40 39.09 -9.65
CA VAL A 19 6.71 39.53 -9.14
C VAL A 19 6.57 40.67 -8.14
N GLU A 20 5.69 41.62 -8.43
CA GLU A 20 5.44 42.81 -7.60
C GLU A 20 4.81 42.43 -6.26
N ALA A 21 3.84 41.51 -6.27
CA ALA A 21 3.19 41.02 -5.06
C ALA A 21 4.15 40.16 -4.21
N ALA A 22 5.01 39.37 -4.85
CA ALA A 22 6.04 38.58 -4.18
C ALA A 22 7.07 39.48 -3.47
N ILE A 23 7.51 40.56 -4.12
CA ILE A 23 8.41 41.56 -3.52
C ILE A 23 7.76 42.23 -2.30
N ILE A 24 6.50 42.67 -2.42
CA ILE A 24 5.78 43.32 -1.31
C ILE A 24 5.58 42.36 -0.14
N LEU A 25 5.26 41.09 -0.41
CA LEU A 25 5.13 40.05 0.61
C LEU A 25 6.45 39.79 1.34
N GLU A 26 7.57 39.77 0.62
CA GLU A 26 8.89 39.58 1.21
C GLU A 26 9.27 40.76 2.12
N LEU A 27 9.00 42.00 1.71
CA LEU A 27 9.22 43.18 2.54
C LEU A 27 8.33 43.20 3.80
N TYR A 28 7.10 42.68 3.70
CA TYR A 28 6.22 42.49 4.86
C TYR A 28 6.79 41.42 5.82
N GLN A 29 7.29 40.30 5.31
CA GLN A 29 7.91 39.24 6.13
C GLN A 29 9.20 39.70 6.82
N GLN A 30 9.97 40.58 6.17
CA GLN A 30 11.16 41.20 6.75
C GLN A 30 10.83 42.35 7.73
N ASN A 31 9.55 42.57 8.05
CA ASN A 31 9.04 43.65 8.91
C ASN A 31 9.42 45.07 8.46
N LYS A 32 9.80 45.26 7.19
CA LYS A 32 10.12 46.59 6.63
C LYS A 32 8.87 47.39 6.31
N ILE A 33 7.76 46.70 6.02
CA ILE A 33 6.46 47.31 5.73
C ILE A 33 5.42 46.65 6.62
N THR A 34 4.60 47.45 7.30
CA THR A 34 3.51 46.96 8.15
C THR A 34 2.16 47.41 7.60
N TYR A 35 1.22 46.47 7.53
CA TYR A 35 -0.17 46.77 7.17
C TYR A 35 -1.02 46.84 8.44
N SER A 36 -1.47 48.04 8.80
CA SER A 36 -2.29 48.30 9.99
C SER A 36 -3.78 48.56 9.66
N GLY A 37 -4.25 48.10 8.50
CA GLY A 37 -5.63 48.30 8.03
C GLY A 37 -5.87 49.57 7.21
N ASP A 38 -4.93 50.52 7.20
CA ASP A 38 -4.98 51.72 6.37
C ASP A 38 -4.24 51.50 5.03
N SER A 39 -4.98 51.58 3.92
CA SER A 39 -4.49 51.41 2.55
C SER A 39 -3.59 52.58 2.11
N GLU A 40 -3.84 53.80 2.58
CA GLU A 40 -3.10 54.99 2.17
C GLU A 40 -1.72 55.07 2.84
N LEU A 41 -1.66 54.71 4.12
CA LEU A 41 -0.39 54.60 4.85
C LEU A 41 0.47 53.47 4.29
N PHE A 42 -0.13 52.32 3.96
CA PHE A 42 0.58 51.22 3.33
C PHE A 42 1.14 51.60 1.95
N LYS A 43 0.36 52.31 1.12
CA LYS A 43 0.83 52.82 -0.18
C LYS A 43 2.01 53.77 -0.03
N THR A 44 2.00 54.63 0.99
CA THR A 44 3.07 55.59 1.25
C THR A 44 4.35 54.88 1.70
N LEU A 45 4.24 53.89 2.59
CA LEU A 45 5.36 53.06 3.05
C LEU A 45 5.97 52.23 1.91
N VAL A 46 5.15 51.60 1.07
CA VAL A 46 5.63 50.84 -0.10
C VAL A 46 6.34 51.77 -1.08
N LYS A 47 5.86 52.99 -1.30
CA LYS A 47 6.52 53.95 -2.19
C LYS A 47 7.85 54.49 -1.67
N GLN A 48 8.01 54.57 -0.36
CA GLN A 48 9.26 54.98 0.26
C GLN A 48 10.36 53.94 0.02
N GLU A 49 10.01 52.65 0.09
CA GLU A 49 10.94 51.54 -0.14
C GLU A 49 11.07 51.17 -1.63
N LEU A 50 9.99 51.30 -2.40
CA LEU A 50 9.91 50.92 -3.81
C LEU A 50 9.33 52.07 -4.65
N PRO A 51 10.13 53.11 -4.95
CA PRO A 51 9.66 54.28 -5.70
C PRO A 51 9.25 53.96 -7.15
N PHE A 52 9.64 52.78 -7.66
CA PHE A 52 9.42 52.33 -9.03
C PHE A 52 8.08 51.62 -9.25
N ILE A 53 7.30 51.31 -8.20
CA ILE A 53 6.00 50.63 -8.34
C ILE A 53 4.87 51.65 -8.44
N GLU A 54 3.98 51.46 -9.43
CA GLU A 54 2.79 52.30 -9.62
C GLU A 54 1.75 52.11 -8.51
N HIS A 55 1.08 53.20 -8.12
CA HIS A 55 0.07 53.20 -7.07
C HIS A 55 -1.11 52.24 -7.32
N ALA A 56 -1.50 52.08 -8.59
CA ALA A 56 -2.58 51.18 -8.98
C ALA A 56 -2.20 49.70 -8.76
N LEU A 57 -0.95 49.35 -9.03
CA LEU A 57 -0.43 47.99 -8.85
C LEU A 57 -0.28 47.63 -7.38
N ILE A 58 0.13 48.58 -6.54
CA ILE A 58 0.23 48.37 -5.08
C ILE A 58 -1.14 48.01 -4.50
N GLU A 59 -2.21 48.68 -4.94
CA GLU A 59 -3.57 48.37 -4.46
C GLU A 59 -4.05 46.99 -4.93
N ALA A 60 -3.78 46.63 -6.18
CA ALA A 60 -4.10 45.31 -6.69
C ALA A 60 -3.33 44.21 -5.95
N CYS A 61 -2.06 44.44 -5.64
CA CYS A 61 -1.23 43.52 -4.85
C CYS A 61 -1.75 43.39 -3.41
N LEU A 62 -2.09 44.51 -2.76
CA LEU A 62 -2.66 44.52 -1.42
C LEU A 62 -3.96 43.70 -1.37
N LYS A 63 -4.88 43.92 -2.32
CA LYS A 63 -6.12 43.13 -2.44
C LYS A 63 -5.84 41.64 -2.63
N LYS A 64 -4.88 41.26 -3.48
CA LYS A 64 -4.47 39.85 -3.68
C LYS A 64 -3.90 39.25 -2.39
N LEU A 65 -2.98 39.95 -1.72
CA LEU A 65 -2.32 39.46 -0.52
C LEU A 65 -3.29 39.32 0.66
N LEU A 66 -4.27 40.21 0.79
CA LEU A 66 -5.39 40.06 1.74
C LEU A 66 -6.30 38.89 1.38
N ASN A 67 -6.65 38.72 0.10
CA ASN A 67 -7.49 37.61 -0.36
C ASN A 67 -6.87 36.24 -0.04
N TYR A 68 -5.56 36.11 -0.21
CA TYR A 68 -4.80 34.92 0.15
C TYR A 68 -4.45 34.83 1.64
N LYS A 69 -4.89 35.81 2.46
CA LYS A 69 -4.60 35.93 3.90
C LYS A 69 -3.09 35.89 4.22
N LEU A 70 -2.27 36.40 3.32
CA LEU A 70 -0.81 36.43 3.46
C LEU A 70 -0.32 37.66 4.25
N ILE A 71 -1.16 38.69 4.34
CA ILE A 71 -0.97 39.90 5.16
C ILE A 71 -2.22 40.02 6.04
N SER A 72 -2.02 40.32 7.33
CA SER A 72 -3.12 40.51 8.30
C SER A 72 -3.01 41.88 8.97
N ASN A 73 -4.15 42.43 9.41
CA ASN A 73 -4.27 43.78 10.01
C ASN A 73 -3.79 43.87 11.47
N SER A 74 -3.23 42.80 12.02
CA SER A 74 -2.63 42.79 13.34
C SER A 74 -1.54 41.71 13.38
N GLN A 75 -0.47 42.01 14.10
CA GLN A 75 0.68 41.12 14.30
C GLN A 75 0.26 39.82 15.00
N GLU A 76 -0.07 38.79 14.23
CA GLU A 76 -0.07 37.40 14.69
C GLU A 76 0.48 36.49 13.58
N ILE A 77 1.79 36.58 13.33
CA ILE A 77 2.50 35.53 12.60
C ILE A 77 3.75 35.13 13.39
N THR A 78 3.51 34.55 14.56
CA THR A 78 4.42 33.55 15.11
C THR A 78 3.57 32.40 15.62
N ASN A 79 3.40 31.34 14.81
CA ASN A 79 3.60 29.95 15.21
C ASN A 79 2.92 28.94 14.27
N LYS A 80 3.73 27.95 13.87
CA LYS A 80 3.38 26.59 13.40
C LYS A 80 2.53 26.50 12.13
N LYS A 81 3.21 26.16 11.02
CA LYS A 81 2.61 25.37 9.93
C LYS A 81 2.20 23.99 10.48
N ASN A 82 1.08 23.91 11.17
CA ASN A 82 0.41 22.65 11.43
C ASN A 82 -0.36 22.30 10.16
N TYR A 83 0.29 21.54 9.27
CA TYR A 83 -0.45 20.73 8.32
C TYR A 83 -1.26 19.75 9.17
N ASN A 84 -2.53 20.05 9.43
CA ASN A 84 -3.46 19.06 9.98
C ASN A 84 -3.64 18.00 8.91
N LEU A 85 -2.74 17.00 8.91
CA LEU A 85 -3.03 15.71 8.31
C LEU A 85 -4.31 15.25 8.98
N LYS A 86 -5.39 15.20 8.21
CA LYS A 86 -6.65 14.62 8.66
C LYS A 86 -6.31 13.17 9.03
N ALA A 87 -6.17 12.89 10.31
CA ALA A 87 -6.01 11.52 10.77
C ALA A 87 -7.19 10.72 10.19
N ALA A 88 -6.91 9.55 9.63
CA ALA A 88 -7.97 8.66 9.15
C ALA A 88 -9.02 8.55 10.26
N GLN A 89 -10.29 8.74 9.91
CA GLN A 89 -11.38 8.62 10.88
C GLN A 89 -11.24 7.26 11.56
N ALA A 90 -10.89 7.26 12.84
CA ALA A 90 -10.86 6.04 13.62
C ALA A 90 -12.30 5.52 13.65
N ASN A 91 -12.57 4.44 12.93
CA ASN A 91 -13.84 3.74 13.04
C ASN A 91 -13.98 3.31 14.51
N ASN A 92 -14.79 4.05 15.27
CA ASN A 92 -15.08 3.84 16.70
C ASN A 92 -15.92 2.56 16.94
N THR A 93 -15.88 1.61 16.02
CA THR A 93 -16.41 0.27 16.22
C THR A 93 -15.51 -0.43 17.22
N LYS A 94 -16.01 -0.61 18.44
CA LYS A 94 -15.35 -1.40 19.49
C LYS A 94 -14.94 -2.74 18.90
N LYS A 95 -13.66 -3.09 19.00
CA LYS A 95 -13.20 -4.44 18.67
C LYS A 95 -13.73 -5.36 19.76
N LEU A 96 -14.50 -6.36 19.38
CA LEU A 96 -15.09 -7.31 20.31
C LEU A 96 -14.60 -8.71 19.95
N LYS A 97 -14.44 -9.56 20.95
CA LYS A 97 -14.28 -10.99 20.72
C LYS A 97 -15.57 -11.52 20.09
N ILE A 98 -15.46 -12.59 19.30
CA ILE A 98 -16.64 -13.24 18.76
C ILE A 98 -17.47 -13.83 19.90
N ASP A 99 -18.78 -13.65 19.84
CA ASP A 99 -19.71 -14.28 20.79
C ASP A 99 -19.93 -15.75 20.40
N SER A 100 -20.11 -16.66 21.36
CA SER A 100 -20.43 -18.06 21.09
C SER A 100 -21.77 -18.25 20.38
N ASN A 101 -22.69 -17.30 20.51
CA ASN A 101 -23.98 -17.26 19.82
C ASN A 101 -23.96 -16.33 18.59
N TRP A 102 -22.77 -15.93 18.13
CA TRP A 102 -22.65 -15.03 16.99
C TRP A 102 -23.27 -15.65 15.73
N SER A 103 -24.01 -14.82 14.98
CA SER A 103 -24.57 -15.16 13.68
C SER A 103 -24.25 -14.05 12.66
N PRO A 104 -24.09 -14.40 11.37
CA PRO A 104 -23.86 -13.42 10.32
C PRO A 104 -25.08 -12.51 10.17
N SER A 105 -24.84 -11.24 9.84
CA SER A 105 -25.93 -10.29 9.57
C SER A 105 -26.67 -10.63 8.28
N ASN A 106 -27.90 -10.13 8.13
CA ASN A 106 -28.70 -10.36 6.93
C ASN A 106 -27.99 -9.84 5.67
N GLU A 107 -27.27 -8.73 5.76
CA GLU A 107 -26.49 -8.17 4.65
C GLU A 107 -25.35 -9.11 4.24
N ALA A 108 -24.69 -9.76 5.22
CA ALA A 108 -23.65 -10.73 4.91
C ALA A 108 -24.23 -11.97 4.21
N LEU A 109 -25.43 -12.40 4.59
CA LEU A 109 -26.14 -13.49 3.93
C LEU A 109 -26.58 -13.11 2.51
N GLU A 110 -27.07 -11.89 2.29
CA GLU A 110 -27.42 -11.39 0.95
C GLU A 110 -26.22 -11.38 0.00
N ILE A 111 -25.06 -10.90 0.48
CA ILE A 111 -23.82 -10.90 -0.31
C ILE A 111 -23.40 -12.33 -0.68
N LEU A 112 -23.57 -13.30 0.23
CA LEU A 112 -23.26 -14.69 -0.04
C LEU A 112 -24.27 -15.35 -1.00
N ASN A 113 -25.55 -15.00 -0.89
CA ASN A 113 -26.60 -15.47 -1.81
C ASN A 113 -26.38 -14.93 -3.23
N MET A 114 -25.90 -13.69 -3.37
CA MET A 114 -25.53 -13.11 -4.67
C MET A 114 -24.36 -13.87 -5.34
N GLY A 115 -23.51 -14.52 -4.53
CA GLY A 115 -22.45 -15.42 -5.02
C GLY A 115 -22.91 -16.86 -5.30
N GLU A 116 -24.23 -17.12 -5.36
CA GLU A 116 -24.83 -18.43 -5.63
C GLU A 116 -24.45 -19.53 -4.61
N ILE A 117 -24.09 -19.14 -3.39
CA ILE A 117 -23.68 -20.09 -2.34
C ILE A 117 -24.93 -20.64 -1.62
N PRO A 118 -25.11 -21.97 -1.50
CA PRO A 118 -26.28 -22.55 -0.84
C PRO A 118 -26.38 -22.15 0.65
N LYS A 119 -27.58 -21.73 1.07
CA LYS A 119 -27.86 -21.36 2.49
C LYS A 119 -27.58 -22.49 3.49
N THR A 120 -27.72 -23.74 3.06
CA THR A 120 -27.40 -24.94 3.85
C THR A 120 -25.91 -25.02 4.15
N PHE A 121 -25.06 -24.74 3.16
CA PHE A 121 -23.62 -24.69 3.31
C PHE A 121 -23.19 -23.58 4.28
N ILE A 122 -23.73 -22.37 4.09
CA ILE A 122 -23.44 -21.22 4.96
C ILE A 122 -23.77 -21.56 6.42
N SER A 123 -24.98 -22.06 6.68
CA SER A 123 -25.43 -22.43 8.04
C SER A 123 -24.55 -23.49 8.70
N SER A 124 -24.05 -24.47 7.93
CA SER A 124 -23.15 -25.51 8.46
C SER A 124 -21.81 -24.93 8.93
N LYS A 125 -21.30 -23.92 8.20
CA LYS A 125 -19.98 -23.30 8.41
C LYS A 125 -19.98 -22.21 9.49
N VAL A 126 -21.14 -21.67 9.89
CA VAL A 126 -21.24 -20.69 10.99
C VAL A 126 -20.64 -21.25 12.28
N LYS A 127 -21.00 -22.48 12.66
CA LYS A 127 -20.50 -23.11 13.91
C LYS A 127 -18.99 -23.30 13.90
N GLU A 128 -18.44 -23.75 12.76
CA GLU A 128 -17.01 -23.94 12.56
C GLU A 128 -16.25 -22.61 12.71
N PHE A 129 -16.78 -21.54 12.09
CA PHE A 129 -16.20 -20.21 12.18
C PHE A 129 -16.21 -19.66 13.62
N VAL A 130 -17.35 -19.77 14.31
CA VAL A 130 -17.47 -19.30 15.70
C VAL A 130 -16.50 -20.04 16.61
N LEU A 131 -16.39 -21.37 16.48
CA LEU A 131 -15.45 -22.17 17.27
C LEU A 131 -14.01 -21.71 17.06
N TYR A 132 -13.56 -21.63 15.81
CA TYR A 132 -12.19 -21.22 15.47
C TYR A 132 -11.81 -19.85 16.04
N TRP A 133 -12.70 -18.88 15.95
CA TRP A 133 -12.42 -17.52 16.42
C TRP A 133 -12.58 -17.36 17.94
N THR A 134 -13.44 -18.16 18.57
CA THR A 134 -13.54 -18.24 20.03
C THR A 134 -12.24 -18.77 20.62
N GLU A 135 -11.67 -19.83 20.05
CA GLU A 135 -10.37 -20.39 20.47
C GLU A 135 -9.21 -19.42 20.25
N ARG A 136 -9.24 -18.65 19.16
CA ARG A 136 -8.22 -17.62 18.87
C ARG A 136 -8.28 -16.42 19.83
N GLY A 137 -9.44 -16.12 20.41
CA GLY A 137 -9.64 -15.03 21.37
C GLY A 137 -9.33 -13.61 20.84
N GLN A 138 -9.30 -13.42 19.52
CA GLN A 138 -8.95 -12.13 18.90
C GLN A 138 -10.12 -11.16 18.91
N GLU A 139 -9.84 -9.88 19.15
CA GLU A 139 -10.83 -8.81 19.09
C GLU A 139 -10.85 -8.16 17.72
N ARG A 140 -12.00 -8.22 17.05
CA ARG A 140 -12.20 -7.64 15.72
C ARG A 140 -13.55 -6.94 15.64
N ASN A 141 -13.67 -6.03 14.67
CA ASN A 141 -14.90 -5.32 14.34
C ASN A 141 -15.50 -5.78 12.99
N ASN A 142 -14.81 -6.66 12.26
CA ASN A 142 -15.13 -7.06 10.89
C ASN A 142 -15.49 -8.55 10.79
N TRP A 143 -16.23 -9.08 11.76
CA TRP A 143 -16.65 -10.49 11.79
C TRP A 143 -17.47 -10.88 10.55
N ASN A 144 -18.41 -10.03 10.12
CA ASN A 144 -19.21 -10.27 8.90
C ASN A 144 -18.34 -10.36 7.64
N THR A 145 -17.43 -9.39 7.42
CA THR A 145 -16.52 -9.42 6.26
C THR A 145 -15.59 -10.63 6.30
N SER A 146 -15.02 -10.92 7.47
CA SER A 146 -14.15 -12.09 7.67
C SER A 146 -14.89 -13.41 7.41
N PHE A 147 -16.18 -13.47 7.77
CA PHE A 147 -17.03 -14.62 7.51
C PHE A 147 -17.34 -14.76 6.02
N ILE A 148 -17.65 -13.68 5.31
CA ILE A 148 -17.86 -13.71 3.86
C ILE A 148 -16.61 -14.26 3.14
N ASP A 149 -15.42 -13.77 3.49
CA ASP A 149 -14.18 -14.23 2.89
C ASP A 149 -13.86 -15.69 3.25
N TYR A 150 -14.20 -16.11 4.47
CA TYR A 150 -14.08 -17.51 4.89
C TYR A 150 -14.99 -18.42 4.06
N ILE A 151 -16.28 -18.10 3.94
CA ILE A 151 -17.24 -18.90 3.18
C ILE A 151 -16.88 -18.95 1.69
N ARG A 152 -16.45 -17.84 1.09
CA ARG A 152 -16.00 -17.82 -0.32
C ARG A 152 -14.83 -18.78 -0.56
N ARG A 153 -13.86 -18.80 0.34
CA ARG A 153 -12.71 -19.72 0.27
C ARG A 153 -13.13 -21.17 0.47
N GLU A 154 -13.97 -21.45 1.46
CA GLU A 154 -14.47 -22.80 1.70
C GLU A 154 -15.34 -23.30 0.55
N TRP A 155 -16.17 -22.44 -0.04
CA TRP A 155 -16.98 -22.77 -1.21
C TRP A 155 -16.12 -23.06 -2.44
N ALA A 156 -15.10 -22.24 -2.69
CA ALA A 156 -14.15 -22.50 -3.77
C ALA A 156 -13.43 -23.86 -3.59
N LYS A 157 -13.14 -24.26 -2.35
CA LYS A 157 -12.61 -25.60 -2.06
C LYS A 157 -13.63 -26.69 -2.37
N GLU A 158 -14.88 -26.56 -1.94
CA GLU A 158 -15.93 -27.56 -2.23
C GLU A 158 -16.18 -27.73 -3.74
N GLN A 159 -16.07 -26.65 -4.51
CA GLN A 159 -16.18 -26.69 -5.98
C GLN A 159 -14.97 -27.35 -6.65
N SER A 160 -13.82 -27.43 -5.98
CA SER A 160 -12.67 -28.15 -6.51
C SER A 160 -12.90 -29.66 -6.47
N SER A 161 -12.48 -30.38 -7.51
CA SER A 161 -12.63 -31.84 -7.60
C SER A 161 -12.03 -32.59 -6.40
N THR A 162 -11.04 -31.99 -5.72
CA THR A 162 -10.39 -32.57 -4.56
C THR A 162 -10.90 -32.04 -3.21
N LYS A 163 -11.94 -31.19 -3.21
CA LYS A 163 -12.50 -30.56 -2.00
C LYS A 163 -11.47 -29.79 -1.15
N GLY A 164 -10.39 -29.32 -1.78
CA GLY A 164 -9.26 -28.69 -1.09
C GLY A 164 -8.42 -29.62 -0.20
N LEU A 165 -8.63 -30.94 -0.25
CA LEU A 165 -7.74 -31.89 0.43
C LEU A 165 -6.44 -32.08 -0.38
N PRO A 166 -5.30 -32.29 0.29
CA PRO A 166 -4.10 -32.75 -0.40
C PRO A 166 -4.38 -34.07 -1.09
N HIS A 167 -4.05 -34.17 -2.38
CA HIS A 167 -4.14 -35.42 -3.13
C HIS A 167 -2.84 -35.70 -3.84
N THR A 168 -2.55 -36.98 -4.03
CA THR A 168 -1.48 -37.45 -4.91
C THR A 168 -1.87 -37.19 -6.37
N ILE A 169 -0.88 -36.88 -7.21
CA ILE A 169 -1.11 -36.72 -8.64
C ILE A 169 -1.49 -38.06 -9.28
N ASP A 170 -2.42 -38.04 -10.23
CA ASP A 170 -2.80 -39.22 -11.00
C ASP A 170 -2.21 -39.18 -12.43
N PHE A 171 -2.16 -40.34 -13.11
CA PHE A 171 -1.67 -40.43 -14.49
C PHE A 171 -2.52 -39.65 -15.49
N GLU A 172 -3.82 -39.49 -15.20
CA GLU A 172 -4.76 -38.74 -16.02
C GLU A 172 -4.81 -37.25 -15.62
N TRP A 173 -4.02 -36.82 -14.63
CA TRP A 173 -4.02 -35.44 -14.20
C TRP A 173 -3.55 -34.51 -15.31
N SER A 174 -4.32 -33.45 -15.54
CA SER A 174 -3.98 -32.38 -16.48
C SER A 174 -4.06 -31.01 -15.78
N PRO A 175 -3.15 -30.07 -16.07
CA PRO A 175 -3.24 -28.70 -15.60
C PRO A 175 -4.54 -28.02 -16.06
N SER A 176 -5.08 -27.10 -15.26
CA SER A 176 -6.24 -26.28 -15.66
C SER A 176 -5.90 -25.33 -16.81
N ASN A 177 -6.92 -24.83 -17.53
CA ASN A 177 -6.70 -23.83 -18.59
C ASN A 177 -5.96 -22.60 -18.07
N ASP A 178 -6.36 -22.09 -16.90
CA ASP A 178 -5.71 -20.97 -16.23
C ASP A 178 -4.19 -21.20 -16.02
N ALA A 179 -3.76 -22.45 -15.80
CA ALA A 179 -2.35 -22.76 -15.64
C ALA A 179 -1.58 -22.58 -16.96
N TYR A 180 -2.20 -22.91 -18.09
CA TYR A 180 -1.63 -22.67 -19.41
C TYR A 180 -1.65 -21.18 -19.77
N ASP A 181 -2.72 -20.46 -19.42
CA ASP A 181 -2.81 -19.01 -19.66
C ASP A 181 -1.66 -18.27 -18.92
N ILE A 182 -1.34 -18.68 -17.69
CA ILE A 182 -0.19 -18.14 -16.93
C ILE A 182 1.16 -18.45 -17.59
N LEU A 183 1.29 -19.63 -18.22
CA LEU A 183 2.49 -20.01 -18.95
C LEU A 183 2.64 -19.21 -20.25
N GLU A 184 1.53 -18.96 -20.95
CA GLU A 184 1.49 -18.15 -22.16
C GLU A 184 1.90 -16.70 -21.88
N LEU A 185 1.47 -16.12 -20.76
CA LEU A 185 1.97 -14.81 -20.27
C LEU A 185 3.48 -14.78 -20.02
N SER A 186 4.13 -15.94 -19.92
CA SER A 186 5.58 -16.09 -19.72
C SER A 186 6.30 -16.56 -20.99
N ASP A 187 5.68 -16.39 -22.17
CA ASP A 187 6.16 -16.82 -23.49
C ASP A 187 6.36 -18.34 -23.61
N ILE A 188 5.64 -19.13 -22.81
CA ILE A 188 5.68 -20.60 -22.86
C ILE A 188 4.38 -21.11 -23.48
N SER A 189 4.47 -21.62 -24.70
CA SER A 189 3.30 -22.21 -25.38
C SER A 189 2.83 -23.50 -24.68
N LYS A 190 1.53 -23.80 -24.83
CA LYS A 190 0.92 -25.05 -24.35
C LYS A 190 1.65 -26.29 -24.85
N GLU A 191 2.14 -26.26 -26.08
CA GLU A 191 2.89 -27.36 -26.68
C GLU A 191 4.23 -27.59 -25.98
N SER A 192 4.95 -26.50 -25.66
CA SER A 192 6.21 -26.55 -24.90
C SER A 192 5.98 -27.10 -23.50
N ALA A 193 4.93 -26.61 -22.81
CA ALA A 193 4.57 -27.09 -21.48
C ALA A 193 4.18 -28.58 -21.46
N SER A 194 3.47 -29.04 -22.49
CA SER A 194 2.98 -30.43 -22.61
C SER A 194 4.12 -31.45 -22.65
N LYS A 195 5.32 -31.07 -23.09
CA LYS A 195 6.51 -31.94 -23.11
C LYS A 195 6.93 -32.39 -21.70
N TYR A 196 6.81 -31.51 -20.72
CA TYR A 196 7.22 -31.79 -19.33
C TYR A 196 6.12 -32.45 -18.50
N LEU A 197 4.89 -32.51 -19.01
CA LEU A 197 3.74 -33.03 -18.25
C LEU A 197 3.93 -34.50 -17.83
N ARG A 198 4.38 -35.36 -18.76
CA ARG A 198 4.56 -36.79 -18.48
C ARG A 198 5.66 -37.03 -17.44
N GLU A 199 6.77 -36.31 -17.56
CA GLU A 199 7.89 -36.38 -16.60
C GLU A 199 7.45 -35.90 -15.21
N PHE A 200 6.74 -34.77 -15.16
CA PHE A 200 6.21 -34.21 -13.91
C PHE A 200 5.28 -35.18 -13.19
N ILE A 201 4.34 -35.80 -13.91
CA ILE A 201 3.40 -36.78 -13.35
C ILE A 201 4.16 -38.00 -12.81
N LEU A 202 5.13 -38.53 -13.56
CA LEU A 202 5.92 -39.69 -13.14
C LEU A 202 6.65 -39.40 -11.83
N TYR A 203 7.41 -38.30 -11.79
CA TYR A 203 8.20 -37.90 -10.62
C TYR A 203 7.34 -37.76 -9.36
N TRP A 204 6.22 -37.04 -9.46
CA TRP A 204 5.38 -36.77 -8.30
C TRP A 204 4.53 -37.96 -7.85
N LYS A 205 4.21 -38.87 -8.78
CA LYS A 205 3.53 -40.13 -8.45
C LYS A 205 4.46 -41.09 -7.72
N GLU A 206 5.71 -41.23 -8.16
CA GLU A 206 6.72 -42.06 -7.47
C GLU A 206 7.08 -41.50 -6.10
N ASN A 207 7.12 -40.17 -5.97
CA ASN A 207 7.39 -39.51 -4.68
C ASN A 207 6.22 -39.63 -3.68
N GLY A 208 5.02 -40.01 -4.11
CA GLY A 208 3.85 -40.26 -3.24
C GLY A 208 3.36 -39.06 -2.43
N SER A 209 3.82 -37.84 -2.74
CA SER A 209 3.47 -36.64 -1.99
C SER A 209 2.09 -36.11 -2.38
N ALA A 210 1.31 -35.67 -1.40
CA ALA A 210 -0.01 -35.10 -1.60
C ALA A 210 0.02 -33.57 -1.49
N PHE A 211 -0.44 -32.87 -2.53
CA PHE A 211 -0.54 -31.39 -2.53
C PHE A 211 -1.92 -30.92 -2.98
N THR A 212 -2.25 -29.68 -2.64
CA THR A 212 -3.45 -28.97 -3.12
C THR A 212 -3.15 -28.04 -4.29
N THR A 213 -1.87 -27.84 -4.63
CA THR A 213 -1.39 -26.79 -5.54
C THR A 213 -0.64 -27.34 -6.76
N TRP A 214 -1.14 -28.45 -7.35
CA TRP A 214 -0.49 -29.08 -8.51
C TRP A 214 -0.31 -28.16 -9.71
N ASN A 215 -1.30 -27.30 -10.01
CA ASN A 215 -1.19 -26.30 -11.09
C ASN A 215 0.02 -25.36 -10.87
N SER A 216 0.17 -24.79 -9.67
CA SER A 216 1.28 -23.89 -9.35
C SER A 216 2.64 -24.61 -9.42
N LYS A 217 2.70 -25.85 -8.91
CA LYS A 217 3.92 -26.67 -8.99
C LYS A 217 4.30 -27.00 -10.42
N PHE A 218 3.31 -27.29 -11.27
CA PHE A 218 3.54 -27.56 -12.69
C PHE A 218 4.05 -26.31 -13.41
N ILE A 219 3.42 -25.14 -13.18
CA ILE A 219 3.88 -23.87 -13.76
C ILE A 219 5.34 -23.58 -13.37
N GLU A 220 5.69 -23.75 -12.09
CA GLU A 220 7.06 -23.54 -11.62
C GLU A 220 8.04 -24.53 -12.27
N HIS A 221 7.65 -25.81 -12.36
CA HIS A 221 8.46 -26.85 -13.00
C HIS A 221 8.72 -26.54 -14.47
N VAL A 222 7.67 -26.18 -15.23
CA VAL A 222 7.77 -25.83 -16.64
C VAL A 222 8.61 -24.56 -16.81
N LYS A 223 8.40 -23.52 -16.01
CA LYS A 223 9.22 -22.30 -16.05
C LYS A 223 10.69 -22.62 -15.80
N ARG A 224 10.98 -23.44 -14.79
CA ARG A 224 12.36 -23.85 -14.46
C ARG A 224 12.99 -24.63 -15.61
N ARG A 225 12.30 -25.63 -16.17
CA ARG A 225 12.79 -26.42 -17.31
C ARG A 225 12.95 -25.59 -18.57
N HIS A 226 12.02 -24.70 -18.87
CA HIS A 226 12.10 -23.83 -20.03
C HIS A 226 13.28 -22.85 -19.94
N ILE A 227 13.54 -22.29 -18.76
CA ILE A 227 14.74 -21.47 -18.53
C ILE A 227 15.99 -22.33 -18.68
N SER A 228 16.02 -23.52 -18.10
CA SER A 228 17.17 -24.45 -18.23
C SER A 228 17.42 -24.88 -19.67
N ASP A 229 16.39 -25.14 -20.48
CA ASP A 229 16.54 -25.53 -21.88
C ASP A 229 16.98 -24.34 -22.75
N ASN A 230 16.51 -23.13 -22.46
CA ASN A 230 16.99 -21.90 -23.10
C ASN A 230 18.40 -21.51 -22.64
N GLN A 231 18.81 -21.85 -21.41
CA GLN A 231 20.15 -21.59 -20.88
C GLN A 231 21.15 -22.72 -21.14
N ASN A 232 20.72 -23.95 -21.47
CA ASN A 232 21.62 -24.98 -21.99
C ASN A 232 22.19 -24.63 -23.38
N LEU A 233 21.68 -23.55 -24.01
CA LEU A 233 22.30 -22.89 -25.17
C LEU A 233 23.30 -21.78 -24.79
N LYS A 234 23.43 -21.44 -23.51
CA LYS A 234 24.32 -20.40 -22.96
C LYS A 234 24.82 -20.79 -21.56
N ASP A 235 25.83 -21.66 -21.54
CA ASP A 235 26.89 -21.81 -20.53
C ASP A 235 26.51 -21.96 -19.03
N GLU A 236 26.78 -23.17 -18.51
CA GLU A 236 27.20 -23.65 -17.18
C GLU A 236 27.25 -22.79 -15.87
N GLU A 237 26.68 -21.58 -15.75
CA GLU A 237 26.93 -20.70 -14.58
C GLU A 237 25.74 -20.44 -13.61
N ASN A 238 24.72 -21.30 -13.55
CA ASN A 238 23.56 -21.06 -12.65
C ASN A 238 23.30 -22.10 -11.55
N GLN A 239 24.37 -22.60 -10.91
CA GLN A 239 24.29 -23.18 -9.55
C GLN A 239 24.36 -22.13 -8.42
N LYS A 240 23.69 -20.97 -8.54
CA LYS A 240 23.81 -19.88 -7.53
C LYS A 240 22.55 -19.53 -6.73
N HIS A 241 21.40 -20.15 -6.98
CA HIS A 241 20.16 -19.75 -6.29
C HIS A 241 19.34 -20.90 -5.68
N THR A 242 19.99 -21.79 -4.92
CA THR A 242 19.25 -22.70 -4.01
C THR A 242 19.89 -22.83 -2.62
N GLU A 243 20.88 -22.01 -2.28
CA GLU A 243 21.36 -21.89 -0.89
C GLU A 243 20.87 -20.57 -0.28
N PRO A 244 20.46 -20.55 1.01
CA PRO A 244 20.29 -19.30 1.75
C PRO A 244 21.60 -18.51 1.61
N GLY A 245 21.50 -17.29 1.07
CA GLY A 245 22.66 -16.55 0.56
C GLY A 245 23.87 -16.62 1.50
N LYS A 246 25.04 -16.97 0.95
CA LYS A 246 26.29 -17.03 1.72
C LYS A 246 26.52 -15.69 2.40
N TYR A 247 26.38 -15.73 3.70
CA TYR A 247 26.57 -14.59 4.56
C TYR A 247 28.06 -14.34 4.75
N GLY A 248 28.55 -13.16 4.35
CA GLY A 248 29.98 -12.81 4.48
C GLY A 248 30.50 -12.69 5.92
N LYS A 249 29.67 -12.92 6.94
CA LYS A 249 30.03 -12.90 8.36
C LYS A 249 29.32 -14.03 9.10
N ASP A 250 30.03 -14.65 10.04
CA ASP A 250 29.57 -15.77 10.85
C ASP A 250 28.35 -15.43 11.71
N PHE A 251 27.53 -16.45 12.02
CA PHE A 251 26.24 -16.30 12.71
C PHE A 251 26.37 -15.62 14.08
N SER A 252 27.46 -15.90 14.80
CA SER A 252 27.75 -15.31 16.11
C SER A 252 27.98 -13.80 16.06
N ALA A 253 28.55 -13.28 14.97
CA ALA A 253 28.80 -11.85 14.80
C ALA A 253 27.52 -11.03 14.55
N ARG A 254 26.41 -11.69 14.21
CA ARG A 254 25.12 -11.04 13.90
C ARG A 254 24.22 -10.88 15.12
N LYS A 255 24.32 -11.78 16.10
CA LYS A 255 23.52 -11.73 17.34
C LYS A 255 24.09 -10.81 18.42
N GLY A 256 25.23 -10.17 18.17
CA GLY A 256 25.90 -9.30 19.13
C GLY A 256 25.34 -7.87 19.21
N ASP A 257 24.47 -7.47 18.29
CA ASP A 257 23.90 -6.12 18.28
C ASP A 257 22.62 -6.07 19.14
N SER A 258 22.80 -5.92 20.45
CA SER A 258 21.71 -5.71 21.42
C SER A 258 21.33 -4.24 21.58
N SER A 259 21.77 -3.37 20.67
CA SER A 259 21.45 -1.93 20.69
C SER A 259 19.95 -1.66 20.65
N TRP A 260 19.16 -2.55 20.02
CA TRP A 260 17.70 -2.49 20.01
C TRP A 260 17.01 -2.95 21.30
N ALA A 261 17.66 -3.75 22.14
CA ALA A 261 17.04 -4.32 23.34
C ALA A 261 17.20 -3.43 24.59
N SER A 262 17.93 -2.31 24.47
CA SER A 262 18.32 -1.48 25.61
C SER A 262 17.35 -0.33 25.90
N GLU A 263 16.35 -0.09 25.05
CA GLU A 263 15.41 1.04 25.17
C GLU A 263 14.05 0.69 25.76
N ILE A 264 13.84 -0.57 26.19
CA ILE A 264 12.58 -0.97 26.83
C ILE A 264 12.77 -0.97 28.35
N ASN A 265 12.64 0.20 28.97
CA ASN A 265 12.39 0.30 30.40
C ASN A 265 10.92 -0.04 30.66
N PHE A 266 10.67 -1.17 31.32
CA PHE A 266 9.38 -1.43 31.96
C PHE A 266 9.41 -0.83 33.37
N GLU A 267 8.75 0.31 33.54
CA GLU A 267 8.17 0.72 34.84
C GLU A 267 6.79 0.06 35.03
#